data_AF-A0A918U3X8-F1
#
_entry.id   AF-A0A918U3X8-F1
#
_cell.length_a   1.000
_cell.length_b   1.000
_cell.length_c   1.000
_cell.angle_alpha   90.00
_cell.angle_beta   90.00
_cell.angle_gamma   90.00
#
_symmetry.space_group_name_H-M   'P 1'
#
loop_
_entity.id
_entity.type
_entity.pdbx_description
1 polymer ?
#
loop_
_entity_poly.entity_id
_entity_poly.type
_entity_poly.pdbx_seq_one_letter_code
_entity_poly.pdbx_strand_id
1 'polypeptide(L)'
;MGSLRLTLCAGAVAAAALTPVFTPADARAGDGGVSVTPTPPAPGNDIQVRVQGCAGATGTAASEAFVADARLVGKAGVLLGETRVRSTLEPGTYHVGVTCDGFDDKVRGTFTVVGKKQQEKQRQEQKRKDEKERLRKAEEQRKRQNQQQSRRQQEQKQQKQEQRAEEPRKQPRGQQDDTVVPSAPASPVAPVHAGGGGTARLAAAEARSDGPGTRHAVIGLVLAGVAAVAVVARGVARRGRDGTD
;
A
#
# COMPACT_ATOMS: atom_id res chain seq x y z
N MET A 1 -39.11 -29.60 -61.18
CA MET A 1 -38.34 -30.79 -60.77
C MET A 1 -37.12 -30.32 -60.00
N GLY A 2 -36.89 -30.90 -58.82
CA GLY A 2 -36.41 -30.21 -57.62
C GLY A 2 -34.96 -29.73 -57.59
N SER A 3 -34.67 -28.85 -56.63
CA SER A 3 -33.29 -28.57 -56.20
C SER A 3 -33.23 -28.07 -54.75
N LEU A 4 -32.56 -28.90 -53.94
CA LEU A 4 -31.76 -28.66 -52.73
C LEU A 4 -32.12 -27.50 -51.79
N ARG A 5 -32.78 -27.84 -50.68
CA ARG A 5 -32.74 -27.05 -49.44
C ARG A 5 -31.58 -27.56 -48.58
N LEU A 6 -30.50 -26.79 -48.53
CA LEU A 6 -29.40 -26.95 -47.59
C LEU A 6 -29.94 -26.92 -46.16
N THR A 7 -30.00 -28.08 -45.52
CA THR A 7 -30.17 -28.21 -44.07
C THR A 7 -28.91 -27.70 -43.39
N LEU A 8 -28.99 -26.46 -42.92
CA LEU A 8 -28.00 -25.83 -42.03
C LEU A 8 -27.91 -26.67 -40.75
N CYS A 9 -26.85 -27.46 -40.60
CA CYS A 9 -26.57 -28.18 -39.36
C CYS A 9 -26.29 -27.16 -38.26
N ALA A 10 -27.24 -27.02 -37.33
CA ALA A 10 -27.07 -26.33 -36.07
C ALA A 10 -25.95 -27.03 -35.29
N GLY A 11 -24.79 -26.36 -35.19
CA GLY A 11 -23.68 -26.80 -34.36
C GLY A 11 -24.07 -26.77 -32.89
N ALA A 12 -24.33 -27.94 -32.33
CA ALA A 12 -24.40 -28.13 -30.89
C ALA A 12 -22.98 -28.03 -30.32
N VAL A 13 -22.59 -26.82 -29.91
CA VAL A 13 -21.40 -26.62 -29.09
C VAL A 13 -21.75 -27.13 -27.69
N ALA A 14 -21.26 -28.32 -27.36
CA ALA A 14 -21.25 -28.84 -26.01
C ALA A 14 -20.32 -27.94 -25.17
N ALA A 15 -20.89 -26.92 -24.53
CA ALA A 15 -20.22 -26.21 -23.46
C ALA A 15 -20.09 -27.20 -22.29
N ALA A 16 -18.89 -27.75 -22.12
CA ALA A 16 -18.51 -28.40 -20.88
C ALA A 16 -18.74 -27.38 -19.76
N ALA A 17 -19.81 -27.55 -19.01
CA ALA A 17 -20.04 -26.87 -17.76
C ALA A 17 -18.94 -27.36 -16.81
N LEU A 18 -17.78 -26.70 -16.86
CA LEU A 18 -16.94 -26.51 -15.70
C LEU A 18 -17.80 -25.69 -14.74
N THR A 19 -18.71 -26.37 -14.05
CA THR A 19 -19.19 -25.88 -12.78
C THR A 19 -17.92 -25.73 -11.94
N PRO A 20 -17.54 -24.52 -11.50
CA PRO A 20 -16.76 -24.48 -10.29
C PRO A 20 -17.67 -25.16 -9.26
N VAL A 21 -17.30 -26.37 -8.84
CA VAL A 21 -17.77 -26.89 -7.57
C VAL A 21 -17.37 -25.80 -6.59
N PHE A 22 -18.34 -24.95 -6.25
CA PHE A 22 -18.26 -24.07 -5.11
C PHE A 22 -18.34 -25.01 -3.92
N THR A 23 -17.23 -25.69 -3.66
CA THR A 23 -16.93 -26.11 -2.31
C THR A 23 -17.01 -24.81 -1.52
N PRO A 24 -17.90 -24.67 -0.51
CA PRO A 24 -17.63 -23.68 0.50
C PRO A 24 -16.24 -24.04 0.98
N ALA A 25 -15.26 -23.22 0.59
CA ALA A 25 -13.91 -23.36 1.05
C ALA A 25 -14.03 -23.55 2.55
N ASP A 26 -13.55 -24.71 3.03
CA ASP A 26 -13.39 -25.00 4.43
C ASP A 26 -13.06 -23.70 5.13
N ALA A 27 -13.96 -23.27 6.01
CA ALA A 27 -13.75 -22.15 6.89
C ALA A 27 -12.36 -22.38 7.47
N ARG A 28 -11.39 -21.61 6.98
CA ARG A 28 -10.02 -21.73 7.41
C ARG A 28 -10.08 -21.55 8.91
N ALA A 29 -9.85 -22.63 9.64
CA ALA A 29 -9.54 -22.61 11.05
C ALA A 29 -8.15 -21.97 11.20
N GLY A 30 -8.04 -20.70 10.83
CA GLY A 30 -6.96 -19.82 11.24
C GLY A 30 -7.51 -19.05 12.42
N ASP A 31 -6.95 -19.30 13.62
CA ASP A 31 -7.12 -18.52 14.85
C ASP A 31 -8.38 -17.64 14.85
N GLY A 32 -9.57 -18.25 14.93
CA GLY A 32 -10.83 -17.69 14.42
C GLY A 32 -11.03 -16.19 14.58
N GLY A 33 -10.40 -15.38 13.71
CA GLY A 33 -10.34 -13.93 13.80
C GLY A 33 -9.91 -13.28 15.14
N VAL A 34 -9.54 -14.01 16.20
CA VAL A 34 -9.33 -13.43 17.54
C VAL A 34 -7.85 -13.17 17.82
N SER A 35 -7.54 -11.94 18.24
CA SER A 35 -6.21 -11.54 18.72
C SER A 35 -6.29 -10.72 20.00
N VAL A 36 -5.27 -10.83 20.84
CA VAL A 36 -5.20 -10.16 22.14
C VAL A 36 -3.94 -9.30 22.20
N THR A 37 -4.09 -8.04 22.61
CA THR A 37 -2.99 -7.09 22.79
C THR A 37 -2.92 -6.65 24.25
N PRO A 38 -1.77 -6.72 24.94
CA PRO A 38 -0.47 -7.22 24.47
C PRO A 38 -0.42 -8.75 24.29
N THR A 39 0.44 -9.22 23.38
CA THR A 39 0.64 -10.66 23.11
C THR A 39 2.05 -11.09 23.52
N PRO A 40 2.19 -12.14 24.35
CA PRO A 40 1.16 -12.78 25.16
C PRO A 40 0.77 -11.91 26.39
N PRO A 41 -0.48 -12.03 26.88
CA PRO A 41 -0.87 -11.42 28.14
C PRO A 41 -0.34 -12.20 29.36
N ALA A 42 -0.28 -11.52 30.50
CA ALA A 42 0.01 -12.12 31.81
C ALA A 42 -1.17 -11.92 32.77
N PRO A 43 -1.27 -12.72 33.84
CA PRO A 43 -2.33 -12.57 34.84
C PRO A 43 -2.38 -11.16 35.42
N GLY A 44 -3.58 -10.57 35.43
CA GLY A 44 -3.83 -9.21 35.91
C GLY A 44 -3.71 -8.11 34.86
N ASN A 45 -3.25 -8.41 33.65
CA ASN A 45 -3.13 -7.40 32.59
C ASN A 45 -4.49 -6.94 32.07
N ASP A 46 -4.59 -5.65 31.78
CA ASP A 46 -5.59 -5.11 30.87
C ASP A 46 -5.21 -5.48 29.43
N ILE A 47 -6.17 -6.02 28.70
CA ILE A 47 -6.00 -6.51 27.35
C ILE A 47 -7.06 -5.91 26.43
N GLN A 48 -6.65 -5.61 25.20
CA GLN A 48 -7.57 -5.35 24.11
C GLN A 48 -7.78 -6.63 23.32
N VAL A 49 -9.04 -7.02 23.16
CA VAL A 49 -9.47 -8.14 22.32
C VAL A 49 -9.91 -7.57 20.98
N ARG A 50 -9.34 -8.10 19.90
CA ARG A 50 -9.70 -7.78 18.52
C ARG A 50 -10.24 -9.03 17.86
N VAL A 51 -11.44 -8.93 17.28
CA VAL A 51 -12.11 -10.01 16.58
C VAL A 51 -12.37 -9.59 15.14
N GLN A 52 -12.05 -10.45 14.20
CA GLN A 52 -12.36 -10.31 12.78
C GLN A 52 -13.41 -11.33 12.36
N GLY A 53 -14.28 -10.96 11.43
CA GLY A 53 -15.29 -11.87 10.86
C GLY A 53 -16.68 -11.76 11.46
N CYS A 54 -16.91 -10.86 12.42
CA CYS A 54 -18.27 -10.47 12.80
C CYS A 54 -18.85 -9.54 11.72
N ALA A 55 -19.96 -9.93 11.07
CA ALA A 55 -20.67 -9.05 10.14
C ALA A 55 -21.28 -7.82 10.85
N GLY A 56 -21.54 -7.98 12.14
CA GLY A 56 -22.15 -6.99 13.01
C GLY A 56 -21.28 -5.83 13.45
N ALA A 57 -21.92 -4.85 14.11
CA ALA A 57 -21.24 -3.71 14.72
C ALA A 57 -20.91 -3.94 16.21
N THR A 58 -21.52 -4.95 16.82
CA THR A 58 -21.39 -5.27 18.24
C THR A 58 -21.13 -6.76 18.46
N GLY A 59 -20.57 -7.08 19.63
CA GLY A 59 -20.39 -8.46 20.04
C GLY A 59 -19.95 -8.58 21.49
N THR A 60 -19.93 -9.79 22.01
CA THR A 60 -19.44 -10.09 23.36
C THR A 60 -18.44 -11.24 23.28
N ALA A 61 -17.23 -11.03 23.80
CA ALA A 61 -16.23 -12.08 23.95
C ALA A 61 -16.21 -12.58 25.40
N ALA A 62 -16.54 -13.85 25.58
CA ALA A 62 -16.55 -14.54 26.87
C ALA A 62 -15.39 -15.53 26.95
N SER A 63 -14.74 -15.56 28.12
CA SER A 63 -13.68 -16.50 28.44
C SER A 63 -13.59 -16.67 29.95
N GLU A 64 -13.29 -17.89 30.41
CA GLU A 64 -12.98 -18.15 31.82
C GLU A 64 -11.76 -17.35 32.31
N ALA A 65 -10.88 -16.96 31.37
CA ALA A 65 -9.71 -16.17 31.68
C ALA A 65 -10.01 -14.66 31.91
N PHE A 66 -11.21 -14.20 31.56
CA PHE A 66 -11.58 -12.79 31.73
C PHE A 66 -12.22 -12.53 33.10
N VAL A 67 -11.92 -11.37 33.68
CA VAL A 67 -12.61 -10.89 34.89
C VAL A 67 -14.08 -10.63 34.58
N ALA A 68 -14.36 -10.08 33.40
CA ALA A 68 -15.69 -9.88 32.84
C ALA A 68 -15.66 -10.05 31.31
N ASP A 69 -16.80 -10.42 30.72
CA ASP A 69 -16.91 -10.52 29.27
C ASP A 69 -16.57 -9.18 28.59
N ALA A 70 -15.78 -9.26 27.52
CA ALA A 70 -15.37 -8.07 26.78
C ALA A 70 -16.50 -7.66 25.83
N ARG A 71 -17.05 -6.46 26.04
CA ARG A 71 -17.99 -5.85 25.08
C ARG A 71 -17.20 -5.35 23.89
N LEU A 72 -17.50 -5.90 22.73
CA LEU A 72 -16.84 -5.57 21.48
C LEU A 72 -17.71 -4.62 20.66
N VAL A 73 -17.09 -3.59 20.11
CA VAL A 73 -17.72 -2.63 19.20
C VAL A 73 -16.80 -2.38 18.03
N GLY A 74 -17.36 -2.12 16.86
CA GLY A 74 -16.54 -1.85 15.69
C GLY A 74 -17.33 -1.68 14.41
N LYS A 75 -16.60 -1.72 13.30
CA LYS A 75 -17.13 -1.49 11.95
C LYS A 75 -16.26 -2.23 10.93
N ALA A 76 -16.84 -2.48 9.75
CA ALA A 76 -16.16 -3.13 8.64
C ALA A 76 -15.57 -4.51 8.98
N GLY A 77 -16.33 -5.34 9.70
CA GLY A 77 -15.94 -6.72 9.97
C GLY A 77 -14.92 -6.91 11.11
N VAL A 78 -14.55 -5.84 11.81
CA VAL A 78 -13.58 -5.88 12.91
C VAL A 78 -14.19 -5.24 14.16
N LEU A 79 -14.23 -6.01 15.24
CA LEU A 79 -14.71 -5.56 16.55
C LEU A 79 -13.54 -5.48 17.55
N LEU A 80 -13.60 -4.47 18.41
CA LEU A 80 -12.62 -4.21 19.46
C LEU A 80 -13.32 -4.04 20.80
N GLY A 81 -12.70 -4.58 21.84
CA GLY A 81 -13.12 -4.33 23.22
C GLY A 81 -11.97 -4.54 24.18
N GLU A 82 -12.16 -4.10 25.40
CA GLU A 82 -11.17 -4.22 26.47
C GLU A 82 -11.72 -5.09 27.59
N THR A 83 -10.82 -5.85 28.22
CA THR A 83 -11.11 -6.61 29.43
C THR A 83 -9.83 -6.82 30.23
N ARG A 84 -9.94 -7.36 31.44
CA ARG A 84 -8.81 -7.72 32.29
C ARG A 84 -8.69 -9.23 32.36
N VAL A 85 -7.48 -9.74 32.23
CA VAL A 85 -7.16 -11.15 32.52
C VAL A 85 -7.15 -11.35 34.03
N ARG A 86 -7.82 -12.39 34.55
CA ARG A 86 -7.85 -12.62 36.00
C ARG A 86 -6.43 -12.78 36.55
N SER A 87 -6.17 -12.19 37.71
CA SER A 87 -4.84 -12.21 38.34
C SER A 87 -4.48 -13.57 38.94
N THR A 88 -5.47 -14.40 39.24
CA THR A 88 -5.32 -15.73 39.84
C THR A 88 -5.18 -16.86 38.82
N LEU A 89 -5.16 -16.55 37.52
CA LEU A 89 -4.99 -17.57 36.48
C LEU A 89 -3.57 -18.07 36.45
N GLU A 90 -3.45 -19.38 36.23
CA GLU A 90 -2.18 -19.99 35.91
C GLU A 90 -1.79 -19.69 34.45
N PRO A 91 -0.49 -19.66 34.12
CA PRO A 91 -0.06 -19.64 32.74
C PRO A 91 -0.61 -20.84 31.98
N GLY A 92 -1.20 -20.63 30.81
CA GLY A 92 -1.88 -21.69 30.07
C GLY A 92 -2.63 -21.17 28.84
N THR A 93 -3.23 -22.08 28.09
CA THR A 93 -4.05 -21.76 26.92
C THR A 93 -5.52 -21.70 27.32
N TYR A 94 -6.19 -20.62 26.96
CA TYR A 94 -7.59 -20.38 27.30
C TYR A 94 -8.43 -20.18 26.04
N HIS A 95 -9.66 -20.68 26.07
CA HIS A 95 -10.63 -20.51 24.99
C HIS A 95 -11.36 -19.18 25.14
N VAL A 96 -11.66 -18.54 24.00
CA VAL A 96 -12.51 -17.36 23.93
C VAL A 96 -13.61 -17.62 22.91
N GLY A 97 -14.86 -17.49 23.36
CA GLY A 97 -16.04 -17.55 22.51
C GLY A 97 -16.55 -16.14 22.27
N VAL A 98 -16.85 -15.81 21.02
CA VAL A 98 -17.37 -14.50 20.63
C VAL A 98 -18.74 -14.67 20.01
N THR A 99 -19.71 -13.92 20.52
CA THR A 99 -21.07 -13.81 19.98
C THR A 99 -21.21 -12.46 19.30
N CYS A 100 -21.45 -12.46 17.99
CA CYS A 100 -21.64 -11.23 17.20
C CYS A 100 -23.14 -10.86 17.15
N ASP A 101 -23.50 -9.59 17.36
CA ASP A 101 -24.86 -9.03 17.21
C ASP A 101 -26.02 -9.87 17.82
N GLY A 102 -25.74 -10.69 18.84
CA GLY A 102 -26.74 -11.52 19.53
C GLY A 102 -27.15 -12.80 18.79
N PHE A 103 -26.55 -13.09 17.62
CA PHE A 103 -26.76 -14.36 16.92
C PHE A 103 -25.74 -15.41 17.39
N ASP A 104 -26.09 -16.70 17.36
CA ASP A 104 -25.23 -17.83 17.72
C ASP A 104 -24.01 -18.05 16.80
N ASP A 105 -23.66 -17.05 15.99
CA ASP A 105 -22.42 -17.00 15.20
C ASP A 105 -21.23 -16.93 16.16
N LYS A 106 -20.77 -18.12 16.54
CA LYS A 106 -19.72 -18.34 17.53
C LYS A 106 -18.37 -18.37 16.85
N VAL A 107 -17.78 -17.19 16.70
CA VAL A 107 -16.35 -17.11 16.40
C VAL A 107 -15.59 -17.62 17.62
N ARG A 108 -14.72 -18.61 17.43
CA ARG A 108 -13.92 -19.22 18.49
C ARG A 108 -12.45 -18.96 18.27
N GLY A 109 -11.77 -18.56 19.34
CA GLY A 109 -10.32 -18.39 19.37
C GLY A 109 -9.71 -19.03 20.60
N THR A 110 -8.37 -19.06 20.61
CA THR A 110 -7.61 -19.37 21.81
C THR A 110 -6.55 -18.30 22.03
N PHE A 111 -6.18 -18.06 23.28
CA PHE A 111 -5.04 -17.22 23.60
C PHE A 111 -4.26 -17.81 24.77
N THR A 112 -2.94 -17.64 24.74
CA THR A 112 -2.05 -18.17 25.77
C THR A 112 -1.67 -17.07 26.75
N VAL A 113 -1.94 -17.29 28.02
CA VAL A 113 -1.48 -16.46 29.14
C VAL A 113 -0.13 -16.98 29.59
N VAL A 114 0.86 -16.11 29.70
CA VAL A 114 2.20 -16.47 30.18
C VAL A 114 2.48 -15.88 31.55
N GLY A 115 3.47 -16.41 32.27
CA GLY A 115 3.93 -15.79 33.52
C GLY A 115 4.52 -14.39 33.30
N LYS A 116 4.38 -13.49 34.29
CA LYS A 116 4.87 -12.09 34.20
C LYS A 116 6.34 -11.98 33.76
N LYS A 117 7.22 -12.81 34.32
CA LYS A 117 8.65 -12.86 33.94
C LYS A 117 8.88 -13.22 32.48
N GLN A 118 8.06 -14.12 31.93
CA GLN A 118 8.15 -14.54 30.53
C GLN A 118 7.64 -13.42 29.60
N GLN A 119 6.55 -12.75 29.98
CA GLN A 119 6.03 -11.62 29.22
C GLN A 119 7.05 -10.48 29.12
N GLU A 120 7.69 -10.13 30.23
CA GLU A 120 8.73 -9.09 30.26
C GLU A 120 9.91 -9.44 29.37
N LYS A 121 10.39 -10.69 29.43
CA LYS A 121 11.47 -11.18 28.57
C LYS A 121 11.10 -11.08 27.09
N GLN A 122 9.89 -11.49 26.71
CA GLN A 122 9.44 -11.42 25.31
C GLN A 122 9.28 -9.96 24.83
N ARG A 123 8.75 -9.07 25.67
CA ARG A 123 8.63 -7.64 25.36
C ARG A 123 10.00 -6.99 25.20
N GLN A 124 10.98 -7.34 26.02
CA GLN A 124 12.36 -6.86 25.87
C GLN A 124 13.03 -7.42 24.61
N GLU A 125 12.82 -8.70 24.31
CA GLU A 125 13.34 -9.30 23.09
C GLU A 125 12.76 -8.64 21.84
N GLN A 126 11.45 -8.36 21.82
CA GLN A 126 10.80 -7.67 20.72
C GLN A 126 11.35 -6.26 20.54
N LYS A 127 11.48 -5.48 21.63
CA LYS A 127 12.12 -4.15 21.59
C LYS A 127 13.52 -4.20 21.02
N ARG A 128 14.32 -5.19 21.42
CA ARG A 128 15.69 -5.38 20.91
C ARG A 128 15.71 -5.74 19.42
N LYS A 129 14.74 -6.54 18.94
CA LYS A 129 14.59 -6.86 17.51
C LYS A 129 14.23 -5.62 16.71
N ASP A 130 13.24 -4.86 17.18
CA ASP A 130 12.78 -3.62 16.53
C ASP A 130 13.90 -2.57 16.46
N GLU A 131 14.67 -2.41 17.55
CA GLU A 131 15.82 -1.50 17.60
C GLU A 131 16.92 -1.94 16.63
N LYS A 132 17.27 -3.23 16.61
CA LYS A 132 18.26 -3.79 15.67
C LYS A 132 17.83 -3.60 14.22
N GLU A 133 16.54 -3.75 13.91
CA GLU A 133 16.00 -3.50 12.58
C GLU A 133 16.08 -2.01 12.19
N ARG A 134 15.76 -1.11 13.13
CA ARG A 134 15.91 0.35 12.92
C ARG A 134 17.36 0.73 12.64
N LEU A 135 18.31 0.18 13.39
CA LEU A 135 19.74 0.42 13.17
C LEU A 135 20.20 -0.10 11.81
N ARG A 136 19.77 -1.30 11.40
CA ARG A 136 20.06 -1.86 10.06
C ARG A 136 19.51 -0.97 8.95
N LYS A 137 18.25 -0.54 9.06
CA LYS A 137 17.63 0.37 8.08
C LYS A 137 18.34 1.72 8.01
N ALA A 138 18.76 2.27 9.16
CA ALA A 138 19.51 3.51 9.22
C ALA A 138 20.90 3.38 8.57
N GLU A 139 21.61 2.27 8.79
CA GLU A 139 22.90 2.00 8.15
C GLU A 139 22.76 1.85 6.63
N GLU A 140 21.74 1.13 6.16
CA GLU A 140 21.46 1.00 4.72
C GLU A 140 21.14 2.36 4.08
N GLN A 141 20.32 3.16 4.75
CA GLN A 141 19.99 4.51 4.30
C GLN A 141 21.24 5.40 4.22
N ARG A 142 22.13 5.32 5.22
CA ARG A 142 23.42 6.05 5.22
C ARG A 142 24.33 5.59 4.08
N LYS A 143 24.39 4.29 3.78
CA LYS A 143 25.16 3.76 2.63
C LYS A 143 24.62 4.30 1.30
N ARG A 144 23.29 4.30 1.11
CA ARG A 144 22.64 4.88 -0.08
C ARG A 144 22.93 6.38 -0.23
N GLN A 145 22.87 7.13 0.88
CA GLN A 145 23.20 8.56 0.88
C GLN A 145 24.66 8.81 0.49
N ASN A 146 25.61 8.07 1.07
CA ASN A 146 27.03 8.18 0.73
C ASN A 146 27.26 7.84 -0.75
N GLN A 147 26.64 6.77 -1.27
CA GLN A 147 26.76 6.39 -2.68
C GLN A 147 26.21 7.48 -3.62
N GLN A 148 25.06 8.09 -3.27
CA GLN A 148 24.49 9.18 -4.05
C GLN A 148 25.38 10.43 -4.02
N GLN A 149 25.97 10.76 -2.87
CA GLN A 149 26.93 11.86 -2.77
C GLN A 149 28.18 11.60 -3.62
N SER A 150 28.72 10.38 -3.61
CA SER A 150 29.85 10.02 -4.46
C SER A 150 29.53 10.14 -5.94
N ARG A 151 28.33 9.69 -6.38
CA ARG A 151 27.87 9.88 -7.78
C ARG A 151 27.77 11.35 -8.15
N ARG A 152 27.15 12.19 -7.31
CA ARG A 152 27.06 13.64 -7.55
C ARG A 152 28.43 14.31 -7.62
N GLN A 153 29.38 13.89 -6.77
CA GLN A 153 30.75 14.40 -6.83
C GLN A 153 31.48 13.98 -8.12
N GLN A 154 31.24 12.76 -8.61
CA GLN A 154 31.79 12.29 -9.88
C GLN A 154 31.19 13.08 -11.06
N GLU A 155 29.86 13.27 -11.07
CA GLU A 155 29.14 14.08 -12.07
C GLU A 155 29.66 15.54 -12.08
N GLN A 156 29.81 16.17 -10.91
CA GLN A 156 30.37 17.53 -10.82
C GLN A 156 31.82 17.61 -11.31
N LYS A 157 32.64 16.59 -11.04
CA LYS A 157 34.02 16.51 -11.56
C LYS A 157 34.03 16.36 -13.08
N GLN A 158 33.15 15.54 -13.65
CA GLN A 158 33.00 15.39 -15.10
C GLN A 158 32.55 16.70 -15.74
N GLN A 159 31.50 17.34 -15.22
CA GLN A 159 31.04 18.65 -15.72
C GLN A 159 32.12 19.73 -15.65
N LYS A 160 32.91 19.77 -14.57
CA LYS A 160 34.04 20.71 -14.46
C LYS A 160 35.14 20.42 -15.47
N GLN A 161 35.40 19.15 -15.80
CA GLN A 161 36.36 18.77 -16.84
C GLN A 161 35.86 19.14 -18.23
N GLU A 162 34.58 18.90 -18.51
CA GLU A 162 33.92 19.30 -19.77
C GLU A 162 33.94 20.82 -19.94
N GLN A 163 33.53 21.59 -18.92
CA GLN A 163 33.61 23.06 -18.94
C GLN A 163 35.04 23.56 -19.16
N ARG A 164 36.04 22.91 -18.57
CA ARG A 164 37.46 23.29 -18.79
C ARG A 164 37.98 22.90 -20.17
N ALA A 165 37.38 21.89 -20.81
CA ALA A 165 37.65 21.54 -22.20
C ALA A 165 36.95 22.49 -23.19
N GLU A 166 35.83 23.12 -22.77
CA GLU A 166 35.02 24.04 -23.56
C GLU A 166 35.34 25.53 -23.33
N GLU A 167 35.99 25.88 -22.21
CA GLU A 167 36.59 27.21 -22.00
C GLU A 167 37.78 27.41 -22.97
N PRO A 168 37.80 28.49 -23.76
CA PRO A 168 38.04 28.38 -25.18
C PRO A 168 39.52 28.47 -25.58
N ARG A 169 39.80 28.00 -26.81
CA ARG A 169 40.86 28.52 -27.70
C ARG A 169 40.71 30.04 -27.93
N LYS A 170 40.81 30.88 -26.88
CA LYS A 170 41.17 32.29 -27.07
C LYS A 170 42.67 32.32 -27.33
N GLN A 171 42.99 32.39 -28.62
CA GLN A 171 44.33 32.73 -29.11
C GLN A 171 44.85 34.00 -28.43
N PRO A 172 46.14 34.07 -28.06
CA PRO A 172 46.77 35.34 -27.79
C PRO A 172 46.97 36.05 -29.14
N ARG A 173 46.07 36.96 -29.52
CA ARG A 173 46.38 37.92 -30.58
C ARG A 173 47.15 39.08 -29.97
N GLY A 174 48.44 39.12 -30.27
CA GLY A 174 49.19 40.37 -30.23
C GLY A 174 48.73 41.32 -31.33
N GLN A 175 48.63 42.60 -30.96
CA GLN A 175 49.28 43.72 -31.65
C GLN A 175 48.77 44.08 -33.06
N GLN A 176 47.90 45.09 -33.15
CA GLN A 176 47.89 46.08 -34.24
C GLN A 176 47.56 47.47 -33.69
N ASP A 177 48.22 48.45 -34.31
CA ASP A 177 48.61 49.77 -33.86
C ASP A 177 47.62 50.89 -34.25
N ASP A 178 47.72 52.00 -33.52
CA ASP A 178 47.33 53.39 -33.81
C ASP A 178 45.91 53.79 -34.26
N THR A 179 45.24 54.61 -33.42
CA THR A 179 44.95 56.04 -33.70
C THR A 179 44.20 56.66 -32.50
N VAL A 180 44.78 57.71 -31.91
CA VAL A 180 44.15 58.55 -30.86
C VAL A 180 43.05 59.42 -31.47
N VAL A 181 41.85 59.39 -30.89
CA VAL A 181 40.86 60.49 -30.97
C VAL A 181 40.28 60.69 -29.56
N PRO A 182 40.27 61.91 -28.99
CA PRO A 182 39.65 62.15 -27.70
C PRO A 182 38.17 62.51 -27.88
N SER A 183 37.26 61.88 -27.12
CA SER A 183 35.94 62.47 -26.86
C SER A 183 35.31 61.96 -25.55
N ALA A 184 35.10 62.93 -24.66
CA ALA A 184 34.27 63.11 -23.46
C ALA A 184 33.52 61.93 -22.77
N PRO A 185 33.29 62.03 -21.43
CA PRO A 185 32.73 60.97 -20.59
C PRO A 185 31.19 60.91 -20.64
N ALA A 186 30.61 59.70 -20.62
CA ALA A 186 29.17 59.49 -20.49
C ALA A 186 28.84 58.53 -19.33
N SER A 187 28.42 59.17 -18.22
CA SER A 187 27.59 58.78 -17.07
C SER A 187 27.21 57.30 -16.79
N PRO A 188 27.22 56.85 -15.51
CA PRO A 188 26.71 55.54 -15.12
C PRO A 188 25.19 55.57 -15.03
N VAL A 189 24.50 54.78 -15.87
CA VAL A 189 23.10 54.42 -15.65
C VAL A 189 23.06 52.95 -15.24
N ALA A 190 22.76 52.71 -13.97
CA ALA A 190 22.53 51.38 -13.41
C ALA A 190 21.39 50.67 -14.17
N PRO A 191 21.50 49.36 -14.46
CA PRO A 191 20.37 48.62 -15.01
C PRO A 191 19.26 48.56 -13.97
N VAL A 192 18.18 49.31 -14.21
CA VAL A 192 16.94 49.09 -13.47
C VAL A 192 16.33 47.76 -13.91
N HIS A 193 16.10 46.88 -12.95
CA HIS A 193 15.24 45.71 -13.12
C HIS A 193 13.82 46.18 -13.41
N ALA A 194 13.51 46.34 -14.69
CA ALA A 194 12.14 46.37 -15.15
C ALA A 194 11.55 44.98 -14.92
N GLY A 195 10.68 44.88 -13.92
CA GLY A 195 9.77 43.74 -13.77
C GLY A 195 8.99 43.53 -15.06
N GLY A 196 8.82 42.27 -15.44
CA GLY A 196 8.11 41.88 -16.64
C GLY A 196 7.74 40.41 -16.66
N GLY A 197 6.54 40.12 -16.15
CA GLY A 197 5.64 39.11 -16.73
C GLY A 197 6.04 37.64 -16.63
N GLY A 198 5.86 37.05 -15.45
CA GLY A 198 5.69 35.60 -15.32
C GLY A 198 4.36 35.18 -15.94
N THR A 199 4.33 34.91 -17.25
CA THR A 199 3.26 34.16 -17.88
C THR A 199 3.39 32.69 -17.49
N ALA A 200 2.28 32.14 -17.00
CA ALA A 200 2.19 30.78 -16.53
C ALA A 200 2.58 29.78 -17.62
N ARG A 201 3.52 28.87 -17.31
CA ARG A 201 3.55 27.56 -17.97
C ARG A 201 2.35 26.75 -17.48
N LEU A 202 1.23 26.91 -18.16
CA LEU A 202 0.21 25.88 -18.23
C LEU A 202 0.68 24.80 -19.22
N ALA A 203 0.52 23.55 -18.82
CA ALA A 203 0.67 22.34 -19.62
C ALA A 203 2.08 21.97 -20.11
N ALA A 204 2.83 21.31 -19.23
CA ALA A 204 3.25 19.94 -19.52
C ALA A 204 3.11 19.17 -18.21
N ALA A 205 2.07 18.33 -18.13
CA ALA A 205 2.09 17.22 -17.19
C ALA A 205 3.25 16.32 -17.65
N GLU A 206 4.44 16.63 -17.16
CA GLU A 206 5.59 15.76 -17.27
C GLU A 206 5.23 14.53 -16.45
N ALA A 207 4.78 13.50 -17.18
CA ALA A 207 4.62 12.16 -16.67
C ALA A 207 5.96 11.73 -16.09
N ARG A 208 6.15 11.98 -14.80
CA ARG A 208 7.10 11.22 -14.00
C ARG A 208 6.59 9.79 -14.07
N SER A 209 7.15 9.00 -14.98
CA SER A 209 7.10 7.54 -14.91
C SER A 209 7.94 7.08 -13.73
N ASP A 210 7.45 7.39 -12.53
CA ASP A 210 7.71 6.57 -11.36
C ASP A 210 6.69 5.44 -11.50
N GLY A 211 7.16 4.29 -11.99
CA GLY A 211 6.29 3.19 -12.37
C GLY A 211 5.34 2.82 -11.22
N PRO A 212 4.06 2.52 -11.49
CA PRO A 212 3.14 2.07 -10.47
C PRO A 212 3.74 0.81 -9.84
N GLY A 213 4.19 0.90 -8.57
CA GLY A 213 4.70 -0.25 -7.86
C GLY A 213 3.72 -1.42 -7.99
N THR A 214 4.21 -2.66 -7.97
CA THR A 214 3.45 -3.89 -8.32
C THR A 214 2.02 -3.95 -7.80
N ARG A 215 1.74 -3.37 -6.62
CA ARG A 215 0.39 -3.26 -6.05
C ARG A 215 -0.59 -2.42 -6.88
N HIS A 216 -0.15 -1.31 -7.49
CA HIS A 216 -0.98 -0.46 -8.34
C HIS A 216 -1.24 -1.08 -9.72
N ALA A 217 -0.30 -1.87 -10.25
CA ALA A 217 -0.52 -2.64 -11.47
C ALA A 217 -1.61 -3.71 -11.29
N VAL A 218 -1.62 -4.39 -10.13
CA VAL A 218 -2.67 -5.36 -9.79
C VAL A 218 -4.04 -4.69 -9.67
N ILE A 219 -4.12 -3.54 -8.99
CA ILE A 219 -5.37 -2.78 -8.85
C ILE A 219 -5.87 -2.32 -10.23
N GLY A 220 -4.99 -1.83 -11.10
CA GLY A 220 -5.34 -1.43 -12.46
C GLY A 220 -5.88 -2.57 -13.31
N LEU A 221 -5.30 -3.77 -13.20
CA LEU A 221 -5.73 -4.95 -13.95
C LEU A 221 -7.08 -5.48 -13.48
N VAL A 222 -7.35 -5.46 -12.17
CA VAL A 222 -8.66 -5.83 -11.61
C VAL A 222 -9.75 -4.88 -12.10
N LEU A 223 -9.52 -3.56 -12.06
CA LEU A 223 -10.49 -2.57 -12.52
C LEU A 223 -10.78 -2.70 -14.02
N ALA A 224 -9.76 -2.96 -14.85
CA ALA A 224 -9.93 -3.20 -16.28
C ALA A 224 -10.77 -4.46 -16.56
N GLY A 225 -10.55 -5.53 -15.80
CA GLY A 225 -11.34 -6.77 -15.91
C GLY A 225 -12.83 -6.55 -15.59
N VAL A 226 -13.14 -5.83 -14.50
CA VAL A 226 -14.52 -5.53 -14.11
C VAL A 226 -15.23 -4.69 -15.18
N ALA A 227 -14.54 -3.71 -15.77
CA ALA A 227 -15.10 -2.89 -16.84
C ALA A 227 -15.45 -3.73 -18.09
N ALA A 228 -14.58 -4.65 -18.49
CA ALA A 228 -14.83 -5.53 -19.64
C ALA A 228 -16.06 -6.42 -19.42
N VAL A 229 -16.20 -7.03 -18.22
CA VAL A 229 -17.37 -7.85 -17.86
C VAL A 229 -18.64 -7.01 -17.87
N ALA A 230 -18.61 -5.79 -17.34
CA ALA A 230 -19.77 -4.90 -17.35
C ALA A 230 -20.20 -4.50 -18.76
N VAL A 231 -19.27 -4.30 -19.69
CA VAL A 231 -19.58 -3.98 -21.10
C VAL A 231 -20.17 -5.18 -21.82
N VAL A 232 -19.65 -6.39 -21.60
CA VAL A 232 -20.22 -7.63 -22.17
C VAL A 232 -21.61 -7.88 -21.61
N ALA A 233 -21.80 -7.79 -20.29
CA ALA A 233 -23.09 -7.96 -19.64
C ALA A 233 -24.11 -6.92 -20.13
N ARG A 234 -23.72 -5.65 -20.29
CA ARG A 234 -24.59 -4.62 -20.90
C ARG A 234 -24.89 -4.89 -22.36
N GLY A 235 -23.94 -5.40 -23.13
CA GLY A 235 -24.13 -5.75 -24.54
C GLY A 235 -25.14 -6.89 -24.73
N VAL A 236 -25.11 -7.89 -23.86
CA VAL A 236 -26.07 -9.00 -23.83
C VAL A 236 -27.44 -8.53 -23.34
N ALA A 237 -27.49 -7.73 -22.27
CA ALA A 237 -28.74 -7.19 -21.73
C ALA A 237 -29.46 -6.25 -22.72
N ARG A 238 -28.73 -5.51 -23.56
CA ARG A 238 -29.33 -4.67 -24.62
C ARG A 238 -29.88 -5.51 -25.78
N ARG A 239 -29.20 -6.59 -26.17
CA ARG A 239 -29.64 -7.46 -27.27
C ARG A 239 -30.89 -8.29 -26.96
N GLY A 240 -31.25 -8.46 -25.69
CA GLY A 240 -32.47 -9.16 -25.27
C GLY A 240 -33.77 -8.34 -25.34
N ARG A 241 -33.72 -7.06 -25.73
CA ARG A 241 -34.90 -6.16 -25.77
C ARG A 241 -35.43 -5.82 -27.17
N ASP A 242 -34.84 -6.35 -28.23
CA ASP A 242 -35.28 -6.12 -29.63
C ASP A 242 -36.01 -7.32 -30.25
N GLY A 243 -36.59 -8.21 -29.43
CA GLY A 243 -37.12 -9.51 -29.87
C GLY A 243 -38.57 -9.81 -29.47
N THR A 244 -39.41 -8.79 -29.24
CA THR A 244 -40.86 -8.96 -29.05
C THR A 244 -41.62 -7.78 -29.65
N ASP A 245 -41.86 -7.85 -30.96
CA ASP A 245 -43.12 -7.47 -31.60
C ASP A 245 -43.27 -8.33 -32.87
#